data_AF-A0A944AUU1-F1
#
_entry.id   AF-A0A944AUU1-F1
#
_cell.length_a   1.000
_cell.length_b   1.000
_cell.length_c   1.000
_cell.angle_alpha   90.00
_cell.angle_beta   90.00
_cell.angle_gamma   90.00
#
_symmetry.space_group_name_H-M   'P 1'
#
loop_
_entity.id
_entity.type
_entity.pdbx_description
1 polymer ?
#
loop_
_entity_poly.entity_id
_entity_poly.type
_entity_poly.pdbx_seq_one_letter_code
_entity_poly.pdbx_strand_id
1 'polypeptide(L)' 'MEHFKKKLIEFLSWYNEKRIKVKLKGLTPLQFRNQP' A
#
# COMPACT_ATOMS: atom_id res chain seq x y z
N MET A 1 -18.93 3.30 13.94
CA MET A 1 -17.95 2.21 13.71
C MET A 1 -17.64 1.95 12.23
N GLU A 2 -18.61 2.09 11.31
CA GLU A 2 -18.39 1.82 9.88
C GLU A 2 -17.41 2.79 9.21
N HIS A 3 -17.48 4.08 9.55
CA HIS A 3 -16.57 5.09 9.02
C HIS A 3 -15.09 4.76 9.30
N PHE A 4 -14.79 4.29 10.51
CA PHE A 4 -13.43 3.90 10.91
C PHE A 4 -12.93 2.71 10.09
N LYS A 5 -13.76 1.66 9.93
CA LYS A 5 -13.40 0.48 9.11
C LYS A 5 -13.12 0.87 7.67
N LYS A 6 -13.95 1.74 7.08
CA LYS A 6 -13.75 2.25 5.72
C LYS A 6 -12.41 2.99 5.58
N LYS A 7 -12.10 3.87 6.54
CA LYS A 7 -10.83 4.61 6.56
C LYS A 7 -9.61 3.70 6.73
N LEU A 8 -9.74 2.67 7.55
CA LEU A 8 -8.68 1.67 7.73
C LEU A 8 -8.41 0.89 6.43
N ILE A 9 -9.46 0.44 5.75
CA ILE A 9 -9.33 -0.28 4.47
C ILE A 9 -8.72 0.64 3.40
N GLU A 10 -9.19 1.88 3.28
CA GLU A 10 -8.61 2.88 2.36
C GLU A 10 -7.11 3.08 2.62
N PHE A 11 -6.71 3.19 3.89
CA PHE A 11 -5.31 3.33 4.28
C PHE A 11 -4.48 2.10 3.92
N LEU A 12 -4.97 0.89 4.19
CA LEU A 12 -4.27 -0.35 3.87
C LEU A 12 -4.06 -0.53 2.37
N SER A 13 -5.08 -0.25 1.55
CA SER A 13 -4.98 -0.29 0.10
C SER A 13 -3.98 0.74 -0.42
N TRP A 14 -4.06 1.98 0.06
CA TRP A 14 -3.08 3.01 -0.31
C TRP A 14 -1.64 2.59 0.07
N TYR A 15 -1.44 2.07 1.28
CA TYR A 15 -0.12 1.71 1.76
C TYR A 15 0.50 0.56 0.97
N ASN A 16 -0.28 -0.47 0.62
CA ASN A 16 0.24 -1.63 -0.09
C ASN A 16 0.42 -1.39 -1.59
N GLU A 17 -0.49 -0.65 -2.23
CA GLU A 17 -0.59 -0.60 -3.70
C GLU A 17 -0.23 0.76 -4.30
N LYS A 18 -0.35 1.86 -3.56
CA LYS A 18 -0.17 3.21 -4.10
C LYS A 18 1.05 3.93 -3.56
N ARG A 19 1.50 3.56 -2.37
CA ARG A 19 2.68 4.18 -1.76
C ARG A 19 3.93 3.80 -2.55
N ILE A 20 4.56 4.78 -3.18
CA ILE A 20 5.84 4.58 -3.87
C ILE A 20 6.96 5.11 -2.98
N LYS A 21 8.04 4.34 -2.85
CA LYS A 21 9.22 4.78 -2.09
C LYS A 21 10.45 4.71 -2.97
N VAL A 22 11.26 5.77 -2.95
CA VAL A 22 12.49 5.89 -3.76
C VAL A 22 13.41 4.67 -3.57
N LYS A 23 13.54 4.16 -2.33
CA LYS A 23 14.36 2.95 -2.04
C LYS A 23 13.84 1.66 -2.67
N LEU A 24 12.57 1.60 -3.06
CA LEU A 24 11.96 0.44 -3.72
C LEU A 24 12.09 0.54 -5.25
N LYS A 25 12.97 1.42 -5.75
CA LYS A 25 13.20 1.63 -7.19
C LYS A 25 11.92 1.99 -7.95
N GLY A 26 11.04 2.76 -7.33
CA GLY A 26 9.75 3.14 -7.91
C GLY A 26 8.64 2.09 -7.79
N LEU A 27 8.92 0.93 -7.20
CA LEU A 27 7.91 -0.10 -6.96
C LEU A 27 7.04 0.21 -5.74
N THR A 28 5.81 -0.28 -5.77
CA THR A 28 4.91 -0.30 -4.62
C THR A 28 5.34 -1.42 -3.64
N PRO A 29 4.94 -1.37 -2.35
CA PRO A 29 5.27 -2.41 -1.39
C PRO A 29 4.84 -3.80 -1.81
N LEU A 30 3.66 -3.95 -2.44
CA LEU A 30 3.19 -5.24 -2.94
C LEU A 30 4.08 -5.74 -4.10
N GLN A 31 4.35 -4.88 -5.08
CA GLN A 31 5.21 -5.24 -6.22
C GLN A 31 6.62 -5.61 -5.77
N PHE A 32 7.18 -4.88 -4.81
CA PHE A 32 8.50 -5.15 -4.29
C PHE A 32 8.58 -6.53 -3.61
N ARG A 33 7.53 -6.96 -2.88
CA ARG A 33 7.47 -8.27 -2.21
C ARG A 33 7.28 -9.43 -3.18
N ASN A 34 6.63 -9.19 -4.31
CA ASN A 34 6.32 -10.21 -5.32
C ASN A 34 7.41 -10.35 -6.40
N GLN A 35 8.62 -9.85 -6.15
CA GLN A 35 9.75 -10.11 -7.03
C GLN A 35 10.22 -11.57 -6.89
N PRO A 36 10.66 -12.21 -7.99
CA PRO A 36 11.18 -13.58 -7.99
C PRO A 36 12.46 -13.72 -7.17
#